data_AF-A0A7Y8IRV6-F1
#
_entry.id   AF-A0A7Y8IRV6-F1
#
_cell.length_a   1.000
_cell.length_b   1.000
_cell.length_c   1.000
_cell.angle_alpha   90.00
_cell.angle_beta   90.00
_cell.angle_gamma   90.00
#
_symmetry.space_group_name_H-M   'P 1'
#
loop_
_entity.id
_entity.type
_entity.pdbx_description
1 polymer ?
#
loop_
_entity_poly.entity_id
_entity_poly.type
_entity_poly.pdbx_seq_one_letter_code
_entity_poly.pdbx_strand_id
1 'polypeptide(L)'
;MKNIVSVSNARKDLPKIIKEIEKNPEAIFMITVRNETVAEIRSARTMVEPGQAVQTLLRLRKKLSSGMKEQPKEPISQRVKDYLYPKGNR
;
A
#
# COMPACT_ATOMS: atom_id res chain seq x y z
N MET A 1 1.62 -17.74 -13.37
CA MET A 1 0.95 -17.96 -14.68
C MET A 1 -0.52 -17.63 -14.52
N LYS A 2 -1.17 -16.98 -15.49
CA LYS A 2 -2.59 -16.57 -15.39
C LYS A 2 -3.45 -17.69 -15.97
N ASN A 3 -4.33 -18.28 -15.16
CA ASN A 3 -5.21 -19.36 -15.59
C ASN A 3 -6.60 -18.79 -15.91
N ILE A 4 -7.01 -18.84 -17.18
CA ILE A 4 -8.32 -18.34 -17.62
C ILE A 4 -9.33 -19.47 -17.55
N VAL A 5 -10.43 -19.25 -16.82
CA VAL A 5 -11.46 -20.27 -16.56
C VAL A 5 -12.84 -19.66 -16.84
N SER A 6 -13.73 -20.39 -17.51
CA SER A 6 -15.13 -19.95 -17.66
C SER A 6 -15.88 -20.05 -16.34
N VAL A 7 -16.94 -19.26 -16.12
CA VAL A 7 -17.75 -19.34 -14.89
C VAL A 7 -18.27 -20.75 -14.62
N SER A 8 -18.69 -21.49 -15.65
CA SER A 8 -19.19 -22.86 -15.50
C SER A 8 -18.10 -23.80 -14.98
N ASN A 9 -16.90 -23.72 -15.55
CA ASN A 9 -15.76 -24.54 -15.11
C ASN A 9 -15.26 -24.10 -13.74
N ALA A 10 -15.25 -22.80 -13.45
CA ALA A 10 -14.86 -22.25 -12.15
C ALA A 10 -15.78 -22.76 -11.02
N ARG A 11 -17.09 -22.91 -11.27
CA ARG A 11 -18.04 -23.49 -10.31
C ARG A 11 -17.79 -24.98 -10.06
N LYS A 12 -17.52 -25.73 -11.13
CA LYS A 12 -17.31 -27.19 -11.05
C LYS A 12 -16.00 -27.54 -10.34
N ASP A 13 -14.94 -26.81 -10.65
CA ASP A 13 -13.59 -27.08 -10.13
C ASP A 13 -13.17 -26.13 -9.00
N LEU A 14 -14.13 -25.39 -8.40
CA LEU A 14 -13.85 -24.46 -7.31
C LEU A 14 -13.00 -25.08 -6.18
N PRO A 15 -13.29 -26.29 -5.68
CA PRO A 15 -12.49 -26.89 -4.61
C PRO A 15 -11.05 -27.19 -5.04
N LYS A 16 -10.82 -27.50 -6.32
CA LYS A 16 -9.47 -27.73 -6.85
C LYS A 16 -8.72 -26.41 -7.01
N ILE A 17 -9.39 -25.39 -7.54
CA ILE A 17 -8.84 -24.03 -7.70
C ILE A 17 -8.37 -23.50 -6.33
N ILE A 18 -9.17 -23.65 -5.29
CA ILE A 18 -8.78 -23.22 -3.93
C ILE A 18 -7.56 -24.00 -3.42
N LYS A 19 -7.53 -25.34 -3.56
CA LYS A 19 -6.35 -26.15 -3.19
C LYS A 19 -5.08 -25.76 -3.94
N GLU A 20 -5.22 -25.34 -5.20
CA GLU A 20 -4.09 -24.90 -6.01
C GLU A 20 -3.58 -23.53 -5.56
N ILE A 21 -4.49 -22.60 -5.21
CA ILE A 21 -4.15 -21.29 -4.63
C ILE A 21 -3.50 -21.44 -3.25
N GLU A 22 -3.96 -22.38 -2.43
CA GLU A 22 -3.35 -22.67 -1.12
C GLU A 22 -1.93 -23.23 -1.26
N LYS A 23 -1.72 -24.14 -2.23
CA LYS A 23 -0.39 -24.71 -2.50
C LYS A 23 0.55 -23.71 -3.17
N ASN A 24 0.02 -22.84 -4.02
CA ASN A 24 0.78 -21.88 -4.78
C ASN A 24 0.13 -20.48 -4.68
N PRO A 25 0.55 -19.67 -3.69
CA PRO A 25 -0.05 -18.36 -3.43
C PRO A 25 0.07 -17.36 -4.58
N GLU A 26 1.00 -17.59 -5.50
CA GLU A 26 1.24 -16.78 -6.70
C GLU A 26 0.32 -17.16 -7.88
N ALA A 27 -0.52 -18.19 -7.72
CA ALA A 27 -1.49 -18.60 -8.73
C ALA A 27 -2.66 -17.60 -8.80
N ILE A 28 -2.95 -17.15 -10.02
CA ILE A 28 -4.04 -16.21 -10.29
C ILE A 28 -4.99 -16.86 -11.31
N PHE A 29 -6.26 -16.96 -10.93
CA PHE A 29 -7.33 -17.51 -11.76
C PHE A 29 -8.26 -16.39 -12.21
N MET A 30 -8.38 -16.18 -13.51
CA MET A 30 -9.28 -15.21 -14.11
C MET A 30 -10.57 -15.91 -14.51
N ILE A 31 -11.70 -15.45 -13.97
CA ILE A 31 -13.01 -15.98 -14.30
C ILE A 31 -13.59 -15.20 -15.47
N THR A 32 -14.04 -15.92 -16.50
CA THR A 32 -14.62 -15.36 -17.71
C THR A 32 -16.09 -15.74 -17.91
N VAL A 33 -16.88 -14.79 -18.41
CA VAL A 33 -18.26 -15.00 -18.89
C VAL A 33 -18.30 -14.49 -20.31
N ARG A 34 -18.74 -15.33 -21.27
CA ARG A 34 -18.81 -14.94 -22.69
C ARG A 34 -17.49 -14.33 -23.20
N ASN A 35 -16.36 -14.91 -22.79
CA ASN A 35 -15.00 -14.45 -23.10
C ASN A 35 -14.58 -13.10 -22.50
N GLU A 36 -15.40 -12.50 -21.65
CA GLU A 36 -15.04 -11.31 -20.88
C GLU A 36 -14.59 -11.70 -19.48
N THR A 37 -13.50 -11.10 -19.00
CA THR A 37 -13.04 -11.32 -17.63
C THR A 37 -13.92 -10.54 -16.67
N VAL A 38 -14.57 -11.26 -15.74
CA VAL A 38 -15.48 -10.66 -14.76
C VAL A 38 -14.92 -10.65 -13.34
N ALA A 39 -13.99 -11.56 -13.03
CA ALA A 39 -13.44 -11.67 -11.69
C ALA A 39 -12.04 -12.31 -11.67
N GLU A 40 -11.35 -12.13 -10.55
CA GLU A 40 -10.05 -12.73 -10.26
C GLU A 40 -10.13 -13.46 -8.92
N ILE A 41 -9.66 -14.71 -8.89
CA ILE A 41 -9.41 -15.46 -7.65
C ILE A 41 -7.89 -15.55 -7.48
N ARG A 42 -7.42 -15.09 -6.33
CA ARG A 42 -6.02 -15.16 -5.90
C ARG A 42 -5.95 -15.47 -4.41
N SER A 43 -4.78 -15.86 -3.94
CA SER A 43 -4.56 -16.02 -2.51
C SER A 43 -4.79 -14.69 -1.80
N ALA A 44 -5.33 -14.75 -0.58
CA ALA A 44 -5.33 -13.57 0.30
C ALA A 44 -3.87 -13.15 0.47
N ARG A 45 -3.56 -11.87 0.25
CA ARG A 45 -2.21 -11.36 0.50
C ARG A 45 -1.83 -11.79 1.91
N THR A 46 -0.69 -12.48 2.02
CA THR A 46 -0.13 -12.89 3.30
C THR A 46 -0.21 -11.70 4.24
N MET A 47 -0.86 -11.88 5.39
CA MET A 47 -0.93 -10.84 6.40
C MET A 47 0.51 -10.41 6.68
N VAL A 48 0.83 -9.15 6.37
CA VAL A 48 2.18 -8.63 6.57
C VAL A 48 2.55 -8.79 8.04
N GLU A 49 3.79 -9.20 8.29
CA GLU A 49 4.28 -9.43 9.64
C GLU A 49 4.02 -8.19 10.51
N PRO A 50 3.58 -8.36 11.77
CA PRO A 50 3.34 -7.23 12.65
C PRO A 50 4.59 -6.36 12.77
N GLY A 51 4.44 -5.05 12.57
CA GLY A 51 5.55 -4.10 12.58
C GLY A 51 6.24 -3.84 11.24
N GLN A 52 5.95 -4.63 10.19
CA GLN A 52 6.53 -4.39 8.85
C GLN A 52 6.06 -3.06 8.23
N ALA A 53 4.83 -2.63 8.53
CA ALA A 53 4.32 -1.31 8.16
C ALA A 53 5.13 -0.18 8.83
N VAL A 54 5.43 -0.33 10.13
CA VAL A 54 6.22 0.65 10.89
C VAL A 54 7.65 0.74 10.35
N GLN A 55 8.27 -0.39 10.04
CA GLN A 55 9.60 -0.42 9.43
C GLN A 55 9.64 0.29 8.08
N THR A 56 8.62 0.06 7.25
CA THR A 56 8.46 0.75 5.96
C THR A 56 8.34 2.26 6.14
N LEU A 57 7.52 2.71 7.09
CA LEU A 57 7.35 4.13 7.41
C LEU A 57 8.65 4.77 7.92
N LEU A 58 9.40 4.09 8.80
CA LEU A 58 10.69 4.59 9.28
C LEU A 58 11.71 4.72 8.15
N ARG A 59 11.77 3.73 7.24
CA ARG A 59 12.65 3.78 6.06
C ARG A 59 12.25 4.91 5.12
N LEU A 60 10.96 5.12 4.90
CA LEU A 60 10.44 6.22 4.09
C LEU A 60 10.78 7.58 4.71
N ARG A 61 10.58 7.73 6.03
CA ARG A 61 10.99 8.94 6.77
C ARG A 61 12.48 9.22 6.61
N LYS A 62 13.35 8.21 6.74
CA LYS A 62 14.79 8.38 6.53
C LYS A 62 15.13 8.85 5.12
N LYS A 63 14.47 8.30 4.09
CA LYS A 63 14.66 8.72 2.69
C LYS A 63 14.14 10.13 2.38
N LEU A 64 13.07 10.56 3.07
CA LEU A 64 12.50 11.90 2.87
C LEU A 64 13.24 12.97 3.69
N SER A 65 13.69 12.61 4.89
CA SER A 65 14.47 13.51 5.78
C SER A 65 15.87 13.81 5.26
N SER A 66 16.44 13.00 4.36
CA SER A 66 17.73 13.32 3.73
C SER A 66 17.68 14.58 2.85
N GLY A 67 16.48 15.07 2.46
CA GLY A 67 16.31 16.34 1.74
C GLY A 67 15.88 17.51 2.63
N MET A 68 15.28 17.25 3.79
CA MET A 68 14.94 18.26 4.78
C MET A 68 16.05 18.30 5.85
N LYS A 69 17.12 19.04 5.56
CA LYS A 69 17.96 19.59 6.64
C LYS A 69 17.00 20.27 7.60
N GLU A 70 16.99 19.85 8.86
CA GLU A 70 16.22 20.46 9.93
C GLU A 70 16.35 21.97 9.76
N GLN A 71 15.28 22.65 9.34
CA GLN A 71 15.31 24.09 9.38
C GLN A 71 15.62 24.43 10.84
N PRO A 72 16.64 25.26 11.09
CA PRO A 72 16.96 25.65 12.45
C PRO A 72 15.67 26.15 13.07
N LYS A 73 15.26 25.55 14.19
CA LYS A 73 14.06 25.97 14.92
C LYS A 73 14.21 27.47 15.12
N GLU A 74 13.40 28.26 14.43
CA GLU A 74 13.40 29.69 14.66
C GLU A 74 13.08 29.89 16.14
N PRO A 75 13.91 30.64 16.89
CA PRO A 75 13.69 30.82 18.31
C PRO A 75 12.57 31.85 18.49
N ILE A 76 11.33 31.42 18.22
CA ILE A 76 10.12 32.24 18.30
C ILE A 76 10.00 32.84 19.71
N SER A 77 10.35 32.06 20.76
CA SER A 77 10.38 32.53 22.14
C SER A 77 11.39 33.65 22.41
N GLN A 78 12.47 33.73 21.63
CA GLN A 78 13.46 34.81 21.71
C GLN A 78 13.06 36.03 20.87
N ARG A 79 12.17 35.85 19.89
CA ARG A 79 11.72 36.90 18.95
C ARG A 79 10.22 37.20 19.05
N VAL A 80 9.59 36.94 20.20
CA VAL A 80 8.14 37.08 20.41
C VAL A 80 7.63 38.46 19.99
N LYS A 81 8.39 39.53 20.27
CA LYS A 81 8.01 40.90 19.91
C LYS A 81 7.93 41.12 18.40
N ASP A 82 8.79 40.50 17.62
CA ASP A 82 8.84 40.66 16.16
C ASP A 82 7.62 40.02 15.48
N TYR A 83 7.06 38.96 16.09
CA TYR A 83 5.86 38.27 15.59
C TYR A 83 4.55 38.84 16.15
N LEU A 84 4.55 39.35 17.39
CA LEU A 84 3.35 39.98 17.99
C LEU A 84 3.13 41.42 17.51
N TYR A 85 4.21 42.13 17.21
CA TYR A 85 4.18 43.51 16.72
C TYR A 85 5.00 43.58 15.43
N PRO A 86 4.55 42.93 14.33
CA PRO A 86 5.20 43.12 13.05
C PRO A 86 5.20 44.62 12.77
N LYS A 87 6.39 45.21 12.68
CA LYS A 87 6.54 46.65 12.52
C LYS A 87 5.68 47.06 11.32
N GLY A 88 4.60 47.79 11.60
CA GLY A 88 3.75 48.34 10.57
C GLY A 88 4.63 49.21 9.69
N ASN A 89 4.66 48.88 8.39
CA ASN A 89 5.20 49.77 7.36
C ASN A 89 4.56 51.15 7.54
N ARG A 90 5.38 52.12 7.92
CA ARG A 90 5.18 53.53 7.61
C ARG A 90 6.44 54.00 6.91
#